data_AF-A0A1L7I9F5-F1
#
_entry.id   AF-A0A1L7I9F5-F1
#
_cell.length_a   1.000
_cell.length_b   1.000
_cell.length_c   1.000
_cell.angle_alpha   90.00
_cell.angle_beta   90.00
_cell.angle_gamma   90.00
#
_symmetry.space_group_name_H-M   'P 1'
#
loop_
_entity.id
_entity.type
_entity.pdbx_description
1 polymer ?
#
loop_
_entity_poly.entity_id
_entity_poly.type
_entity_poly.pdbx_seq_one_letter_code
_entity_poly.pdbx_strand_id
1 'polypeptide(L)' 'MAKLYFKKSSKEETSFHSQPKKETIEFLLNYSKALRITEHKKMQFEMLLN' A
#
# COMPACT_ATOMS: atom_id res chain seq x y z
N MET A 1 -16.25 -1.20 10.71
CA MET A 1 -14.92 -0.66 11.05
C MET A 1 -14.77 0.71 10.41
N ALA A 2 -14.48 1.75 11.18
CA ALA A 2 -14.24 3.08 10.61
C ALA A 2 -12.88 3.10 9.88
N LYS A 3 -12.83 3.69 8.68
CA LYS A 3 -11.58 3.88 7.92
C LYS A 3 -10.74 4.97 8.60
N LEU A 4 -9.93 4.60 9.59
CA LEU A 4 -9.11 5.52 10.40
C LEU A 4 -8.14 6.38 9.56
N TYR A 5 -7.75 5.90 8.39
CA TYR A 5 -6.74 6.54 7.54
C TYR A 5 -7.30 7.47 6.46
N PHE A 6 -8.63 7.49 6.25
CA PHE A 6 -9.22 8.39 5.27
C PHE A 6 -9.60 9.71 5.94
N LYS A 7 -8.66 10.65 5.98
CA LYS A 7 -8.98 12.06 6.23
C LYS A 7 -9.75 12.56 5.01
N LYS A 8 -10.98 13.03 5.22
CA LYS A 8 -11.84 13.56 4.15
C LYS A 8 -11.23 14.89 3.67
N SER A 9 -10.51 14.86 2.56
CA SER A 9 -10.01 16.07 1.90
C SER A 9 -11.19 16.85 1.32
N SER A 10 -11.16 18.18 1.49
CA SER A 10 -12.12 19.07 0.85
C SER A 10 -11.99 18.96 -0.67
N LYS A 11 -13.10 19.17 -1.39
CA LYS A 11 -13.24 18.95 -2.84
C LYS A 11 -12.19 19.65 -3.73
N GLU A 12 -11.39 20.56 -3.20
CA GLU A 12 -10.34 21.32 -3.91
C GLU A 12 -9.02 20.56 -4.10
N GLU A 13 -8.76 19.49 -3.33
CA GLU A 13 -7.55 18.65 -3.48
C GLU A 13 -7.62 17.67 -4.67
N THR A 14 -8.74 17.64 -5.38
CA THR A 14 -8.97 16.76 -6.55
C THR A 14 -8.18 17.15 -7.79
N SER A 15 -7.45 18.28 -7.75
CA SER A 15 -6.63 18.80 -8.85
C SER A 15 -5.17 18.33 -8.82
N PHE A 16 -4.77 17.49 -7.87
CA PHE A 16 -3.42 16.94 -7.82
C PHE A 16 -3.35 15.56 -8.47
N HIS A 17 -3.37 15.55 -9.81
CA HIS A 17 -2.75 14.47 -10.61
C HIS A 17 -1.21 14.53 -10.47
N SER A 18 -0.68 14.79 -9.27
CA SER A 18 0.75 14.68 -9.03
C SER A 18 1.09 13.20 -9.02
N GLN A 19 1.80 12.75 -10.04
CA GLN A 19 2.34 11.40 -10.06
C GLN A 19 3.13 11.15 -8.76
N PRO A 20 3.07 9.92 -8.21
CA PRO A 20 3.84 9.59 -7.02
C PRO A 20 5.33 9.85 -7.29
N LYS A 21 6.06 10.30 -6.27
CA LYS A 21 7.51 10.49 -6.38
C LYS A 21 8.18 9.16 -6.71
N LYS A 22 9.34 9.21 -7.37
CA LYS A 22 10.09 8.02 -7.78
C LYS A 22 10.40 7.09 -6.61
N GLU A 23 10.76 7.67 -5.46
CA GLU A 23 11.08 6.93 -4.23
C GLU A 23 9.86 6.18 -3.69
N THR A 24 8.66 6.74 -3.84
CA THR A 24 7.40 6.07 -3.45
C THR A 24 7.14 4.86 -4.34
N ILE A 25 7.37 4.99 -5.64
CA ILE A 25 7.22 3.87 -6.58
C ILE A 25 8.24 2.76 -6.24
N GLU A 26 9.51 3.13 -6.04
CA GLU A 26 10.57 2.18 -5.69
C GLU A 26 10.29 1.49 -4.35
N PHE A 27 9.83 2.23 -3.35
CA PHE A 27 9.41 1.68 -2.06
C PHE A 27 8.32 0.62 -2.23
N LEU A 28 7.25 0.93 -2.96
CA LEU A 28 6.14 -0.01 -3.18
C LEU A 28 6.57 -1.25 -3.97
N LEU A 29 7.42 -1.08 -4.99
CA LEU A 29 7.94 -2.20 -5.79
C LEU A 29 8.88 -3.09 -4.97
N ASN A 30 9.74 -2.52 -4.15
CA ASN A 30 10.65 -3.29 -3.30
C ASN A 30 9.89 -4.00 -2.18
N TYR A 31 8.94 -3.30 -1.56
CA TYR A 31 8.08 -3.86 -0.52
C TYR A 31 7.26 -5.02 -1.05
N SER A 32 6.59 -4.87 -2.21
CA SER A 32 5.80 -5.95 -2.81
C SER A 32 6.64 -7.18 -3.17
N LYS A 33 7.89 -7.02 -3.59
CA LYS A 33 8.82 -8.14 -3.82
C LYS A 33 9.24 -8.85 -2.53
N ALA A 34 9.32 -8.12 -1.42
CA ALA A 34 9.66 -8.68 -0.11
C ALA A 34 8.48 -9.45 0.54
N LEU A 35 7.25 -9.23 0.06
CA LEU A 35 6.08 -9.97 0.51
C LEU A 35 6.07 -11.37 -0.10
N ARG A 36 6.06 -12.40 0.76
CA ARG A 36 5.74 -13.78 0.35
C ARG A 36 4.38 -14.16 0.88
N ILE A 37 3.49 -14.55 -0.03
CA ILE A 37 2.23 -15.19 0.33
C ILE A 37 2.54 -16.64 0.66
N THR A 38 2.28 -17.04 1.91
CA THR A 38 2.35 -18.45 2.31
C THR A 38 0.95 -18.92 2.66
N GLU A 39 0.54 -20.02 2.01
CA GLU A 39 -0.71 -20.69 2.31
C GLU A 39 -0.45 -21.89 3.22
N HIS A 40 -1.07 -21.92 4.38
CA HIS A 40 -1.07 -23.08 5.27
C HIS A 40 -2.48 -23.41 5.71
N LYS A 41 -2.92 -24.67 5.54
CA LYS A 41 -4.24 -25.16 5.96
C LYS A 41 -5.41 -24.24 5.53
N LYS A 42 -5.41 -23.77 4.27
CA LYS A 42 -6.40 -22.84 3.70
C LYS A 42 -6.39 -21.43 4.28
N MET A 43 -5.37 -21.07 5.07
CA MET A 43 -5.16 -19.73 5.59
C MET A 43 -3.97 -19.10 4.86
N GLN A 44 -4.21 -17.96 4.22
CA GLN A 44 -3.19 -17.18 3.52
C GLN A 44 -2.73 -16.04 4.42
N PHE A 45 -1.42 -15.90 4.59
CA PHE A 45 -0.83 -14.79 5.33
C PHE A 45 0.37 -14.24 4.57
N GLU A 46 0.52 -12.92 4.64
CA GLU A 46 1.62 -12.17 4.06
C GLU A 46 2.75 -12.10 5.09
N MET A 47 3.96 -12.53 4.70
CA MET A 47 5.16 -12.34 5.51
C MET A 47 6.13 -11.43 4.79
N LEU A 48 6.72 -10.50 5.56
CA LEU A 48 7.87 -9.72 5.12
C LEU A 48 9.13 -10.58 5.29
N LEU A 49 9.77 -10.91 4.17
CA LEU A 49 11.08 -11.55 4.16
C LEU A 49 12.16 -10.47 4.34
N ASN A 50 12.60 -10.26 5.59
CA ASN A 50 13.83 -9.53 5.90
C ASN A 50 15.05 -10.45 5.85
#